data_AF-A0A2R6LC04-F1
#
_entry.id   AF-A0A2R6LC04-F1
#
_cell.length_a   1.000
_cell.length_b   1.000
_cell.length_c   1.000
_cell.angle_alpha   90.00
_cell.angle_beta   90.00
_cell.angle_gamma   90.00
#
_symmetry.space_group_name_H-M   'P 1'
#
loop_
_entity.id
_entity.type
_entity.pdbx_description
1 polymer ?
#
loop_
_entity_poly.entity_id
_entity_poly.type
_entity_poly.pdbx_seq_one_letter_code
_entity_poly.pdbx_strand_id
1 'polypeptide(L)' 'MLQRIGLVGVFGLLVVVAGLGLVAWESPVVAAGIATMVLGLGIVVQSVVSRALAQFGLAGAPPQG' A
#
# COMPACT_ATOMS: atom_id res chain seq x y z
N MET A 1 8.58 -5.88 9.33
CA MET A 1 8.55 -5.69 7.86
C MET A 1 8.96 -4.27 7.42
N LEU A 2 8.95 -3.26 8.30
CA LEU A 2 9.29 -1.86 7.95
C LEU A 2 10.66 -1.68 7.27
N GLN A 3 11.64 -2.54 7.57
CA GLN A 3 12.94 -2.53 6.89
C GLN A 3 12.88 -2.91 5.39
N ARG A 4 11.77 -3.50 4.91
CA ARG A 4 11.57 -3.94 3.51
C ARG A 4 10.63 -3.04 2.70
N ILE A 5 10.02 -2.02 3.31
CA ILE A 5 9.14 -1.07 2.61
C ILE A 5 9.93 -0.27 1.54
N GLY A 6 11.26 -0.23 1.69
CA GLY A 6 12.14 0.55 0.83
C GLY A 6 11.92 2.04 1.04
N LEU A 7 12.94 2.85 0.74
CA LEU A 7 12.84 4.31 0.85
C LEU A 7 11.62 4.84 0.07
N VAL A 8 11.32 4.21 -1.07
CA VAL A 8 10.20 4.56 -1.96
C VAL A 8 8.83 4.31 -1.33
N GLY A 9 8.62 3.17 -0.66
CA GLY A 9 7.31 2.89 -0.04
C GLY A 9 7.03 3.80 1.16
N VAL A 10 8.07 4.14 1.94
CA VAL A 10 7.96 5.09 3.04
C VAL A 10 7.67 6.49 2.50
N PHE A 11 8.37 6.91 1.45
CA PHE A 11 8.12 8.20 0.80
C PHE A 11 6.71 8.29 0.23
N GLY A 12 6.21 7.22 -0.42
CA GLY A 12 4.84 7.14 -0.90
C GLY A 12 3.81 7.30 0.23
N LEU A 13 4.04 6.63 1.38
CA LEU A 13 3.18 6.79 2.55
C LEU A 13 3.18 8.23 3.07
N LEU A 14 4.34 8.89 3.12
CA LEU A 14 4.44 10.29 3.54
C LEU A 14 3.66 11.22 2.59
N VAL A 15 3.74 10.99 1.27
CA VAL A 15 2.98 11.76 0.28
C VAL A 15 1.47 11.57 0.45
N VAL A 16 1.02 10.34 0.69
CA VAL A 16 -0.40 10.05 0.96
C VAL A 16 -0.88 10.78 2.22
N VAL A 17 -0.11 10.71 3.30
CA VAL A 17 -0.45 11.38 4.56
C VAL A 17 -0.43 12.90 4.40
N ALA A 18 0.54 13.45 3.67
CA ALA A 18 0.61 14.88 3.39
C ALA A 18 -0.59 15.36 2.56
N GLY A 19 -0.96 14.63 1.50
CA GLY A 19 -2.12 14.95 0.67
C GLY A 19 -3.44 14.86 1.45
N LEU A 20 -3.62 13.80 2.26
CA LEU A 20 -4.79 13.66 3.13
C LEU A 20 -4.86 14.78 4.18
N GLY A 21 -3.71 15.17 4.75
CA GLY A 21 -3.63 16.30 5.69
C GLY A 21 -4.02 17.63 5.04
N LEU A 22 -3.62 17.85 3.78
CA LEU A 22 -4.00 19.03 3.00
C LEU A 22 -5.51 19.07 2.77
N VAL A 23 -6.11 17.96 2.32
CA VAL A 23 -7.56 17.87 2.08
C VAL A 23 -8.35 18.00 3.37
N ALA A 24 -7.85 17.44 4.47
CA ALA A 24 -8.51 17.50 5.77
C ALA A 24 -8.64 18.92 6.32
N TRP A 25 -7.77 19.86 5.90
CA TRP A 25 -7.84 21.26 6.30
C TRP A 25 -9.06 21.98 5.71
N GLU A 26 -9.48 21.60 4.50
CA GLU A 26 -10.59 22.23 3.80
C GLU A 26 -11.90 21.45 3.97
N SER A 27 -11.84 20.11 3.91
CA SER A 27 -13.00 19.26 4.12
C SER A 27 -12.62 17.90 4.73
N PRO A 28 -12.89 17.69 6.03
CA PRO A 28 -12.60 16.42 6.69
C PRO A 28 -13.44 15.27 6.12
N VAL A 29 -14.64 15.55 5.61
CA VAL A 29 -15.51 14.55 4.99
C VAL A 29 -14.91 14.04 3.67
N VAL A 30 -14.37 14.94 2.84
CA VAL A 30 -13.69 14.55 1.59
C VAL A 30 -12.42 13.78 1.90
N ALA A 31 -11.64 14.23 2.89
CA ALA A 31 -10.43 13.52 3.32
C ALA A 31 -10.74 12.09 3.78
N ALA A 32 -11.82 11.89 4.54
CA ALA A 32 -12.26 10.56 4.97
C ALA A 32 -12.61 9.67 3.77
N GLY A 33 -13.35 10.19 2.79
CA GLY A 33 -13.68 9.47 1.56
C GLY A 33 -12.43 9.04 0.77
N ILE A 34 -11.48 9.95 0.59
CA ILE A 34 -10.21 9.66 -0.10
C ILE A 34 -9.39 8.63 0.70
N ALA A 35 -9.31 8.77 2.02
CA ALA A 35 -8.56 7.85 2.87
C ALA A 35 -9.08 6.42 2.75
N THR A 36 -10.40 6.22 2.79
CA THR A 36 -11.00 4.89 2.59
C THR A 36 -10.71 4.34 1.19
N MET A 37 -10.73 5.19 0.17
CA MET A 37 -10.41 4.82 -1.21
C MET A 37 -8.95 4.33 -1.33
N VAL A 38 -8.00 5.07 -0.77
CA VAL A 38 -6.57 4.72 -0.75
C VAL A 38 -6.32 3.42 0.02
N LEU A 39 -7.00 3.22 1.16
CA LEU A 39 -6.92 1.98 1.92
C LEU A 39 -7.40 0.77 1.10
N GLY A 40 -8.55 0.91 0.42
CA GLY A 40 -9.08 -0.13 -0.46
C GLY A 40 -8.13 -0.45 -1.61
N LEU A 41 -7.58 0.59 -2.26
CA LEU A 41 -6.58 0.45 -3.32
C LEU A 41 -5.33 -0.29 -2.84
N GLY A 42 -4.84 0.00 -1.64
CA GLY A 42 -3.69 -0.68 -1.04
C GLY A 42 -3.91 -2.19 -0.94
N ILE A 43 -5.10 -2.62 -0.51
CA ILE A 43 -5.47 -4.03 -0.41
C ILE A 43 -5.54 -4.69 -1.80
N VAL A 44 -6.17 -4.01 -2.77
CA VAL A 44 -6.27 -4.52 -4.15
C VAL A 44 -4.88 -4.70 -4.76
N VAL A 45 -4.03 -3.68 -4.67
CA VAL A 45 -2.66 -3.73 -5.19
C VAL A 45 -1.86 -4.83 -4.51
N GLN A 46 -1.94 -4.97 -3.19
CA GLN A 46 -1.28 -6.06 -2.47
C GLN A 46 -1.74 -7.43 -3.01
N SER A 47 -3.04 -7.62 -3.22
CA SER A 47 -3.58 -8.87 -3.73
C SER A 47 -3.08 -9.20 -5.15
N VAL A 48 -2.99 -8.19 -6.01
CA VAL A 48 -2.47 -8.32 -7.38
C VAL A 48 -0.98 -8.65 -7.35
N VAL A 49 -0.19 -7.89 -6.59
CA VAL A 49 1.26 -8.09 -6.46
C VAL A 49 1.57 -9.46 -5.85
N SER A 50 0.86 -9.87 -4.80
CA SER A 50 1.07 -11.19 -4.19
C SER A 50 0.78 -12.33 -5.18
N ARG A 51 -0.30 -12.22 -5.98
CA ARG A 51 -0.60 -13.18 -7.04
C ARG A 51 0.42 -13.14 -8.18
N ALA A 52 0.93 -11.96 -8.52
CA ALA A 52 2.00 -11.77 -9.50
C ALA A 52 3.33 -12.38 -9.04
N LEU A 53 3.70 -12.22 -7.78
CA LEU A 53 4.92 -12.84 -7.24
C LEU A 53 4.77 -14.36 -7.13
N ALA A 54 3.57 -14.86 -6.81
CA ALA A 54 3.30 -16.29 -6.74
C ALA A 54 3.41 -17.00 -8.09
N GLN A 55 2.89 -16.41 -9.17
CA GLN A 55 3.03 -16.97 -10.52
C GLN A 55 4.48 -16.98 -11.02
N PHE A 56 5.34 -16.08 -10.53
CA PHE A 56 6.78 -16.09 -10.83
C PHE A 56 7.58 -17.08 -9.98
N GLY A 57 6.94 -18.00 -9.25
CA GLY A 57 7.60 -19.04 -8.45
C GLY A 57 8.28 -18.53 -7.18
N LEU A 58 8.17 -17.23 -6.87
CA LEU A 58 8.78 -16.61 -5.68
C LEU A 58 7.97 -16.86 -4.39
N ALA A 59 6.82 -17.53 -4.46
CA ALA A 59 5.93 -17.75 -3.31
C ALA A 59 6.00 -19.17 -2.70
N GLY A 60 6.93 -20.03 -3.11
CA GLY A 60 7.05 -21.33 -2.48
C GLY A 60 7.97 -22.29 -3.22
N ALA A 61 9.21 -22.38 -2.79
CA ALA A 61 9.89 -23.67 -2.77
C ALA A 61 9.88 -24.15 -1.32
N PRO A 62 9.05 -25.15 -0.94
CA PRO A 62 9.25 -25.84 0.33
C PRO A 62 10.63 -26.52 0.31
N PRO A 63 11.37 -26.56 1.43
CA PRO A 63 12.58 -27.38 1.53
C PRO A 63 12.21 -28.84 1.19
N GLN A 64 12.76 -29.33 0.09
CA GLN A 64 12.63 -30.72 -0.32
C GLN A 64 13.73 -31.53 0.38
N GLY A 65 13.39 -32.18 1.51
CA GLY A 65 14.23 -33.19 2.16
C GLY A 65 15.37 -32.63 2.99
#